data_AF-A0A9X4QVS2-F1
#
_entry.id   AF-A0A9X4QVS2-F1
#
_cell.length_a   1.000
_cell.length_b   1.000
_cell.length_c   1.000
_cell.angle_alpha   90.00
_cell.angle_beta   90.00
_cell.angle_gamma   90.00
#
_symmetry.space_group_name_H-M   'P 1'
#
loop_
_entity.id
_entity.type
_entity.pdbx_description
1 polymer ?
#
loop_
_entity_poly.entity_id
_entity_poly.type
_entity_poly.pdbx_seq_one_letter_code
_entity_poly.pdbx_strand_id
1 'polypeptide(L)'
;MNWTVGKKMVGAFSAIVVALAALGFISLVNMSLMNKQSQEIGTDWLNGVETMSSIKIDLQEITNLYYQSLMAADAAAKKKAVDQMNALFPEIENHVNEYKGSVANEKDQKLYASLEQDWEQFKATYAASAKNAGDADGASKAGEAFKKLENDVDQLIDFNHEGAASSVKG
;
A
#
# COMPACT_ATOMS: atom_id res chain seq x y z
N MET A 1 8.44 -66.55 14.13
CA MET A 1 8.21 -65.95 15.47
C MET A 1 6.71 -65.74 15.66
N ASN A 2 6.05 -66.56 16.48
CA ASN A 2 4.59 -66.50 16.67
C ASN A 2 4.24 -65.43 17.71
N TRP A 3 3.86 -64.25 17.24
CA TRP A 3 3.38 -63.17 18.11
C TRP A 3 2.01 -63.55 18.69
N THR A 4 1.88 -63.45 20.02
CA THR A 4 0.60 -63.67 20.72
C THR A 4 -0.43 -62.65 20.24
N VAL A 5 -1.71 -63.04 20.22
CA VAL A 5 -2.82 -62.23 19.70
C VAL A 5 -2.83 -60.81 20.29
N GLY A 6 -2.51 -60.67 21.58
CA GLY A 6 -2.39 -59.37 22.26
C GLY A 6 -1.31 -58.45 21.66
N LYS A 7 -0.12 -58.97 21.31
CA LYS A 7 0.94 -58.15 20.69
C LYS A 7 0.59 -57.70 19.27
N LYS A 8 -0.22 -58.48 18.53
CA LYS A 8 -0.74 -58.09 17.21
C LYS A 8 -1.75 -56.95 17.33
N MET A 9 -2.62 -56.99 18.34
CA MET A 9 -3.60 -55.91 18.58
C MET A 9 -2.94 -54.61 19.04
N VAL A 10 -1.94 -54.69 19.92
CA VAL A 10 -1.16 -53.50 20.34
C VAL A 10 -0.42 -52.88 19.15
N GLY A 11 0.19 -53.68 18.27
CA GLY A 11 0.85 -53.16 17.07
C GLY A 11 -0.11 -52.43 16.12
N ALA A 12 -1.30 -52.98 15.89
CA ALA A 12 -2.33 -52.34 15.07
C ALA A 12 -2.85 -51.04 15.71
N PHE A 13 -3.08 -51.03 17.02
CA PHE A 13 -3.56 -49.85 17.73
C PHE A 13 -2.51 -48.73 17.76
N SER A 14 -1.24 -49.06 18.01
CA SER A 14 -0.13 -48.10 17.95
C SER A 14 0.03 -47.49 16.56
N ALA A 15 -0.16 -48.26 15.49
CA ALA A 15 -0.13 -47.73 14.12
C ALA A 15 -1.24 -46.70 13.88
N ILE A 16 -2.45 -46.95 14.39
CA ILE A 16 -3.58 -46.00 14.32
C ILE A 16 -3.25 -44.72 15.11
N VAL A 17 -2.69 -44.85 16.32
CA VAL A 17 -2.30 -43.69 17.15
C VAL A 17 -1.23 -42.84 16.45
N VAL A 18 -0.23 -43.46 15.84
CA VAL A 18 0.81 -42.74 15.07
C VAL A 18 0.21 -42.04 13.85
N ALA A 19 -0.70 -42.69 13.12
CA ALA A 19 -1.39 -42.07 12.00
C ALA A 19 -2.23 -40.86 12.44
N LEU A 20 -2.95 -40.96 13.56
CA LEU A 20 -3.71 -39.84 14.14
C LEU A 20 -2.81 -38.70 14.59
N ALA A 21 -1.67 -39.00 15.23
CA ALA A 21 -0.71 -37.99 15.62
C ALA A 21 -0.09 -37.28 14.41
N ALA A 22 0.21 -38.01 13.33
CA ALA A 22 0.70 -37.43 12.08
C ALA A 22 -0.36 -36.53 11.43
N LEU A 23 -1.62 -36.96 11.39
CA LEU A 23 -2.73 -36.13 10.89
C LEU A 23 -2.94 -34.87 11.73
N GLY A 24 -2.88 -34.99 13.07
CA GLY A 24 -2.96 -33.85 13.97
C GLY A 24 -1.81 -32.87 13.75
N PHE A 25 -0.59 -33.38 13.58
CA PHE A 25 0.58 -32.55 13.28
C PHE A 25 0.46 -31.84 11.93
N ILE A 26 0.07 -32.55 10.86
CA ILE A 26 -0.18 -31.96 9.53
C ILE A 26 -1.27 -30.89 9.62
N SER A 27 -2.34 -31.14 10.37
CA SER A 27 -3.43 -30.19 10.56
C SER A 27 -2.97 -28.91 11.28
N LEU A 28 -2.14 -29.05 12.32
CA LEU A 28 -1.56 -27.91 13.05
C LEU A 28 -0.59 -27.09 12.18
N VAL A 29 0.24 -27.77 11.38
CA VAL A 29 1.16 -27.11 10.42
C VAL A 29 0.35 -26.35 9.36
N ASN A 30 -0.69 -26.96 8.81
CA ASN A 30 -1.56 -26.31 7.81
C ASN A 30 -2.35 -25.14 8.42
N MET A 31 -2.85 -25.25 9.65
CA MET A 31 -3.50 -24.14 10.35
C MET A 31 -2.51 -22.98 10.61
N SER A 32 -1.27 -23.28 10.97
CA SER A 32 -0.23 -22.25 11.15
C SER A 32 0.12 -21.54 9.84
N LEU A 33 0.19 -22.28 8.73
CA LEU A 33 0.41 -21.73 7.38
C LEU A 33 -0.77 -20.85 6.94
N MET A 34 -1.99 -21.31 7.15
CA MET A 34 -3.22 -20.56 6.85
C MET A 34 -3.35 -19.28 7.68
N ASN A 35 -2.95 -19.32 8.96
CA ASN A 35 -2.97 -18.17 9.84
C ASN A 35 -1.88 -17.14 9.49
N LYS A 36 -0.70 -17.59 9.04
CA LYS A 36 0.35 -16.72 8.51
C LYS A 36 -0.06 -16.04 7.21
N GLN A 37 -0.62 -16.81 6.27
CA GLN A 37 -1.20 -16.28 5.04
C GLN A 37 -2.30 -15.26 5.35
N SER A 38 -3.24 -15.56 6.25
CA SER A 38 -4.33 -14.63 6.58
C SER A 38 -3.85 -13.31 7.22
N GLN A 39 -2.75 -13.31 7.98
CA GLN A 39 -2.18 -12.10 8.58
C GLN A 39 -1.36 -11.25 7.59
N GLU A 40 -0.49 -11.85 6.77
CA GLU A 40 0.25 -11.12 5.71
C GLU A 40 -0.72 -10.60 4.64
N ILE A 41 -1.77 -11.36 4.32
CA ILE A 41 -2.67 -11.03 3.21
C ILE A 41 -3.69 -9.96 3.59
N GLY A 42 -4.44 -10.13 4.67
CA GLY A 42 -5.54 -9.20 4.97
C GLY A 42 -5.05 -7.81 5.37
N THR A 43 -3.91 -7.77 6.06
CA THR A 43 -3.42 -6.55 6.71
C THR A 43 -2.58 -5.71 5.76
N ASP A 44 -1.69 -6.31 4.97
CA ASP A 44 -0.76 -5.55 4.14
C ASP A 44 -1.47 -4.96 2.92
N TRP A 45 -2.33 -5.73 2.24
CA TRP A 45 -3.10 -5.23 1.09
C TRP A 45 -4.09 -4.14 1.48
N LEU A 46 -4.83 -4.32 2.58
CA LEU A 46 -5.80 -3.33 3.03
C LEU A 46 -5.09 -2.05 3.49
N ASN A 47 -3.98 -2.17 4.21
CA ASN A 47 -3.16 -1.04 4.61
C ASN A 47 -2.60 -0.30 3.37
N GLY A 48 -2.14 -1.03 2.35
CA GLY A 48 -1.69 -0.43 1.09
C GLY A 48 -2.79 0.37 0.39
N VAL A 49 -4.02 -0.17 0.34
CA VAL A 49 -5.20 0.54 -0.19
C VAL A 49 -5.52 1.78 0.64
N GLU A 50 -5.59 1.67 1.97
CA GLU A 50 -5.95 2.78 2.86
C GLU A 50 -4.92 3.92 2.80
N THR A 51 -3.63 3.56 2.80
CA THR A 51 -2.53 4.52 2.70
C THR A 51 -2.56 5.25 1.36
N MET A 52 -2.68 4.53 0.24
CA MET A 52 -2.76 5.16 -1.08
C MET A 52 -4.04 5.96 -1.29
N SER A 53 -5.16 5.52 -0.71
CA SER A 53 -6.42 6.27 -0.73
C SER A 53 -6.30 7.59 0.04
N SER A 54 -5.57 7.60 1.15
CA SER A 54 -5.29 8.82 1.93
C SER A 54 -4.46 9.81 1.10
N ILE A 55 -3.40 9.33 0.44
CA ILE A 55 -2.63 10.17 -0.50
C ILE A 55 -3.53 10.70 -1.62
N LYS A 56 -4.38 9.87 -2.21
CA LYS A 56 -5.31 10.30 -3.27
C LYS A 56 -6.22 11.45 -2.81
N ILE A 57 -6.72 11.38 -1.59
CA ILE A 57 -7.53 12.45 -1.00
C ILE A 57 -6.70 13.72 -0.81
N ASP A 58 -5.47 13.62 -0.32
CA ASP A 58 -4.57 14.75 -0.15
C ASP A 58 -4.23 15.42 -1.50
N LEU A 59 -3.99 14.64 -2.55
CA LEU A 59 -3.78 15.15 -3.91
C LEU A 59 -5.02 15.87 -4.46
N GLN A 60 -6.22 15.33 -4.23
CA GLN A 60 -7.48 16.01 -4.58
C GLN A 60 -7.62 17.34 -3.85
N GLU A 61 -7.22 17.40 -2.57
CA GLU A 61 -7.25 18.64 -1.81
C GLU A 61 -6.20 19.65 -2.28
N ILE A 62 -5.00 19.19 -2.68
CA ILE A 62 -4.02 20.05 -3.38
C ILE A 62 -4.65 20.69 -4.62
N THR A 63 -5.39 19.91 -5.41
CA THR A 63 -6.07 20.40 -6.62
C THR A 63 -7.13 21.45 -6.27
N ASN A 64 -7.96 21.19 -5.26
CA ASN A 64 -8.98 22.14 -4.79
C ASN A 64 -8.35 23.46 -4.32
N LEU A 65 -7.31 23.38 -3.48
CA LEU A 65 -6.61 24.54 -2.93
C LEU A 65 -5.87 25.32 -4.01
N TYR A 66 -5.31 24.63 -5.01
CA TYR A 66 -4.72 25.27 -6.17
C TYR A 66 -5.74 26.14 -6.91
N TYR A 67 -6.92 25.59 -7.26
CA TYR A 67 -7.99 26.37 -7.89
C TYR A 67 -8.49 27.52 -7.00
N GLN A 68 -8.63 27.27 -5.69
CA GLN A 68 -8.99 28.33 -4.73
C GLN A 68 -7.97 29.47 -4.74
N SER A 69 -6.67 29.17 -4.87
CA SER A 69 -5.61 30.17 -4.97
C SER A 69 -5.69 31.01 -6.25
N LEU A 70 -6.16 30.42 -7.35
CA LEU A 70 -6.37 31.11 -8.63
C LEU A 70 -7.61 32.02 -8.61
N MET A 71 -8.66 31.59 -7.90
CA MET A 71 -9.94 32.32 -7.78
C MET A 71 -9.98 33.29 -6.59
N ALA A 72 -8.91 33.38 -5.80
CA ALA A 72 -8.87 34.18 -4.58
C ALA A 72 -9.12 35.67 -4.84
N ALA A 73 -9.98 36.30 -4.01
CA ALA A 73 -10.36 37.70 -4.15
C ALA A 73 -9.24 38.69 -3.78
N ASP A 74 -8.30 38.26 -2.94
CA ASP A 74 -7.17 39.06 -2.49
C ASP A 74 -5.93 38.21 -2.19
N ALA A 75 -4.80 38.89 -1.95
CA ALA A 75 -3.52 38.24 -1.68
C ALA A 75 -3.52 37.43 -0.38
N ALA A 76 -4.32 37.79 0.62
CA ALA A 76 -4.39 37.05 1.88
C ALA A 76 -5.13 35.72 1.70
N ALA A 77 -6.25 35.72 0.96
CA ALA A 77 -6.98 34.52 0.58
C ALA A 77 -6.13 33.58 -0.28
N LYS A 78 -5.39 34.13 -1.25
CA LYS A 78 -4.45 33.34 -2.06
C LYS A 78 -3.36 32.71 -1.20
N LYS A 79 -2.74 33.49 -0.31
CA LYS A 79 -1.70 32.98 0.60
C LYS A 79 -2.24 31.88 1.50
N LYS A 80 -3.44 32.04 2.05
CA LYS A 80 -4.08 31.02 2.89
C LYS A 80 -4.23 29.69 2.14
N ALA A 81 -4.75 29.70 0.91
CA ALA A 81 -4.89 28.47 0.12
C ALA A 81 -3.53 27.80 -0.16
N VAL A 82 -2.50 28.59 -0.50
CA VAL A 82 -1.14 28.08 -0.70
C VAL A 82 -0.53 27.51 0.59
N ASP A 83 -0.72 28.17 1.73
CA ASP A 83 -0.24 27.68 3.03
C ASP A 83 -0.91 26.34 3.40
N GLN A 84 -2.22 26.22 3.18
CA GLN A 84 -2.96 24.96 3.39
C GLN A 84 -2.45 23.85 2.46
N MET A 85 -2.17 24.19 1.20
CA MET A 85 -1.65 23.22 0.23
C MET A 85 -0.26 22.72 0.63
N ASN A 86 0.63 23.62 1.07
CA ASN A 86 1.95 23.26 1.56
C ASN A 86 1.89 22.40 2.84
N ALA A 87 0.84 22.53 3.64
CA ALA A 87 0.65 21.72 4.85
C ALA A 87 0.30 20.25 4.56
N LEU A 88 -0.16 19.93 3.34
CA LEU A 88 -0.45 18.55 2.93
C LEU A 88 0.81 17.76 2.53
N PHE A 89 1.89 18.46 2.14
CA PHE A 89 3.15 17.82 1.73
C PHE A 89 3.76 16.91 2.80
N PRO A 90 3.88 17.32 4.09
CA PRO A 90 4.36 16.40 5.13
C PRO A 90 3.42 15.22 5.39
N GLU A 91 2.10 15.38 5.22
CA GLU A 91 1.14 14.27 5.38
C GLU A 91 1.31 13.25 4.25
N ILE A 92 1.39 13.71 2.99
CA ILE A 92 1.69 12.84 1.84
C ILE A 92 3.04 12.16 2.01
N GLU A 93 4.08 12.87 2.45
CA GLU A 93 5.40 12.30 2.74
C GLU A 93 5.32 11.18 3.78
N ASN A 94 4.56 11.38 4.86
CA ASN A 94 4.36 10.36 5.88
C ASN A 94 3.66 9.14 5.30
N HIS A 95 2.57 9.32 4.57
CA HIS A 95 1.84 8.21 3.93
C HIS A 95 2.70 7.46 2.89
N VAL A 96 3.50 8.17 2.09
CA VAL A 96 4.46 7.54 1.15
C VAL A 96 5.42 6.64 1.94
N ASN A 97 6.01 7.15 3.02
CA ASN A 97 6.92 6.36 3.86
C ASN A 97 6.23 5.18 4.59
N GLU A 98 4.98 5.36 5.03
CA GLU A 98 4.18 4.31 5.69
C GLU A 98 3.85 3.15 4.75
N TYR A 99 3.61 3.44 3.46
CA TYR A 99 3.32 2.41 2.45
C TYR A 99 4.43 1.35 2.33
N LYS A 100 5.68 1.70 2.67
CA LYS A 100 6.77 0.73 2.72
C LYS A 100 6.46 -0.49 3.61
N GLY A 101 5.65 -0.30 4.65
CA GLY A 101 5.22 -1.38 5.54
C GLY A 101 4.22 -2.35 4.90
N SER A 102 3.52 -1.95 3.84
CA SER A 102 2.55 -2.78 3.11
C SER A 102 3.12 -3.41 1.83
N VAL A 103 4.40 -3.20 1.50
CA VAL A 103 5.00 -3.72 0.27
C VAL A 103 4.98 -5.26 0.28
N ALA A 104 4.19 -5.84 -0.63
CA ALA A 104 3.89 -7.26 -0.60
C ALA A 104 4.81 -8.13 -1.48
N ASN A 105 5.35 -7.59 -2.59
CA ASN A 105 6.22 -8.34 -3.50
C ASN A 105 7.08 -7.44 -4.41
N GLU A 106 7.90 -8.05 -5.27
CA GLU A 106 8.81 -7.33 -6.17
C GLU A 106 8.12 -6.38 -7.17
N LYS A 107 6.89 -6.71 -7.61
CA LYS A 107 6.13 -5.83 -8.50
C LYS A 107 5.68 -4.59 -7.72
N ASP A 108 5.15 -4.79 -6.52
CA ASP A 108 4.78 -3.72 -5.59
C ASP A 108 5.96 -2.79 -5.29
N GLN A 109 7.11 -3.37 -4.93
CA GLN A 109 8.33 -2.62 -4.63
C GLN A 109 8.77 -1.71 -5.77
N LYS A 110 8.56 -2.11 -7.03
CA LYS A 110 8.88 -1.28 -8.21
C LYS A 110 7.87 -0.16 -8.42
N LEU A 111 6.58 -0.41 -8.20
CA LEU A 111 5.55 0.62 -8.26
C LEU A 111 5.77 1.66 -7.15
N TYR A 112 6.06 1.21 -5.93
CA TYR A 112 6.40 2.06 -4.81
C TYR A 112 7.64 2.93 -5.07
N ALA A 113 8.71 2.35 -5.64
CA ALA A 113 9.89 3.13 -6.01
C ALA A 113 9.61 4.20 -7.09
N SER A 114 8.67 3.94 -8.02
CA SER A 114 8.20 4.95 -8.98
C SER A 114 7.46 6.08 -8.26
N LEU A 115 6.56 5.73 -7.33
CA LEU A 115 5.83 6.70 -6.51
C LEU A 115 6.80 7.61 -5.74
N GLU A 116 7.80 7.04 -5.06
CA GLU A 116 8.82 7.81 -4.32
C GLU A 116 9.54 8.80 -5.25
N GLN A 117 9.99 8.34 -6.41
CA GLN A 117 10.69 9.18 -7.39
C GLN A 117 9.79 10.31 -7.90
N ASP A 118 8.55 10.00 -8.23
CA ASP A 118 7.58 10.96 -8.76
C ASP A 118 7.15 11.99 -7.72
N TRP A 119 7.04 11.58 -6.47
CA TRP A 119 6.77 12.47 -5.35
C TRP A 119 7.88 13.51 -5.20
N GLU A 120 9.15 13.08 -5.22
CA GLU A 120 10.29 14.00 -5.22
C GLU A 120 10.29 14.94 -6.43
N GLN A 121 9.99 14.40 -7.62
CA GLN A 121 9.91 15.18 -8.84
C GLN A 121 8.80 16.24 -8.78
N PHE A 122 7.63 15.89 -8.24
CA PHE A 122 6.54 16.84 -8.02
C PHE A 122 6.94 17.92 -7.02
N LYS A 123 7.52 17.57 -5.86
CA LYS A 123 8.03 18.54 -4.88
C LYS A 123 9.01 19.54 -5.52
N ALA A 124 9.96 19.03 -6.30
CA ALA A 124 10.96 19.85 -6.97
C ALA A 124 10.35 20.81 -8.00
N THR A 125 9.46 20.31 -8.87
CA THR A 125 8.80 21.11 -9.91
C THR A 125 7.82 22.12 -9.34
N TYR A 126 7.06 21.74 -8.32
CA TYR A 126 6.19 22.64 -7.57
C TYR A 126 6.99 23.79 -6.94
N ALA A 127 8.07 23.49 -6.22
CA ALA A 127 8.92 24.51 -5.60
C ALA A 127 9.59 25.44 -6.63
N ALA A 128 9.98 24.91 -7.80
CA ALA A 128 10.51 25.72 -8.90
C ALA A 128 9.43 26.66 -9.48
N SER A 129 8.22 26.15 -9.69
CA SER A 129 7.08 26.94 -10.20
C SER A 129 6.70 28.08 -9.25
N ALA A 130 6.74 27.85 -7.94
CA ALA A 130 6.41 28.84 -6.92
C ALA A 130 7.42 30.00 -6.85
N LYS A 131 8.68 29.78 -7.23
CA LYS A 131 9.73 30.81 -7.25
C LYS A 131 9.61 31.74 -8.46
N ASN A 132 9.09 31.24 -9.58
CA ASN A 132 9.02 31.97 -10.85
C ASN A 132 7.58 32.30 -11.20
N ALA A 133 6.98 33.26 -10.49
CA ALA A 133 5.60 33.68 -10.78
C ALA A 133 5.45 34.14 -12.24
N GLY A 134 4.58 33.45 -13.00
CA GLY A 134 4.34 33.73 -14.43
C GLY A 134 5.10 32.82 -15.41
N ASP A 135 5.92 31.89 -14.91
CA ASP A 135 6.57 30.87 -15.73
C ASP A 135 5.60 29.74 -16.11
N ALA A 136 5.03 29.84 -17.30
CA ALA A 136 4.10 28.85 -17.84
C ALA A 136 4.74 27.47 -18.04
N ASP A 137 6.04 27.41 -18.36
CA ASP A 137 6.77 26.15 -18.53
C ASP A 137 6.97 25.45 -17.19
N GLY A 138 7.37 26.20 -16.16
CA GLY A 138 7.46 25.71 -14.78
C GLY A 138 6.13 25.17 -14.26
N ALA A 139 5.03 25.90 -14.50
CA ALA A 139 3.68 25.45 -14.14
C ALA A 139 3.25 24.19 -14.89
N SER A 140 3.55 24.10 -16.20
CA SER A 140 3.26 22.90 -17.00
C SER A 140 3.99 21.67 -16.47
N LYS A 141 5.28 21.80 -16.17
CA LYS A 141 6.09 20.70 -15.61
C LYS A 141 5.60 20.23 -14.25
N ALA A 142 5.17 21.15 -13.38
CA ALA A 142 4.57 20.79 -12.09
C ALA A 142 3.25 20.04 -12.28
N GLY A 143 2.40 20.47 -13.23
CA GLY A 143 1.16 19.77 -13.57
C GLY A 143 1.39 18.38 -14.17
N GLU A 144 2.40 18.21 -15.03
CA GLU A 144 2.79 16.90 -15.58
C GLU A 144 3.30 15.95 -14.49
N ALA A 145 4.17 16.44 -13.60
CA ALA A 145 4.68 15.65 -12.47
C ALA A 145 3.54 15.25 -11.51
N PHE A 146 2.62 16.18 -11.22
CA PHE A 146 1.45 15.90 -10.39
C PHE A 146 0.55 14.82 -11.01
N LYS A 147 0.27 14.91 -12.32
CA LYS A 147 -0.52 13.90 -13.02
C LYS A 147 0.16 12.53 -13.03
N LYS A 148 1.50 12.48 -13.14
CA LYS A 148 2.23 11.21 -13.07
C LYS A 148 2.07 10.58 -11.68
N LEU A 149 2.22 11.39 -10.62
CA LEU A 149 1.99 10.98 -9.25
C LEU A 149 0.57 10.45 -9.01
N GLU A 150 -0.47 11.13 -9.51
CA GLU A 150 -1.86 10.64 -9.43
C GLU A 150 -2.01 9.26 -10.08
N ASN A 151 -1.39 9.03 -11.23
CA ASN A 151 -1.45 7.73 -11.90
C ASN A 151 -0.71 6.65 -11.11
N ASP A 152 0.44 6.97 -10.52
CA ASP A 152 1.20 6.01 -9.69
C ASP A 152 0.38 5.60 -8.45
N VAL A 153 -0.32 6.55 -7.81
CA VAL A 153 -1.25 6.29 -6.70
C VAL A 153 -2.42 5.40 -7.14
N ASP A 154 -3.06 5.71 -8.27
CA ASP A 154 -4.16 4.88 -8.79
C ASP A 154 -3.70 3.45 -9.13
N GLN A 155 -2.52 3.31 -9.74
CA GLN A 155 -1.94 2.00 -10.04
C GLN A 155 -1.65 1.19 -8.78
N LEU A 156 -1.17 1.81 -7.71
CA LEU A 156 -0.93 1.15 -6.44
C LEU A 156 -2.24 0.76 -5.74
N ILE A 157 -3.28 1.60 -5.77
CA ILE A 157 -4.62 1.24 -5.26
C ILE A 157 -5.14 0.00 -5.99
N ASP A 158 -5.12 0.02 -7.32
CA ASP A 158 -5.60 -1.10 -8.14
C ASP A 158 -4.79 -2.37 -7.88
N PHE A 159 -3.45 -2.24 -7.80
CA PHE A 159 -2.56 -3.35 -7.49
C PHE A 159 -2.88 -4.00 -6.13
N ASN A 160 -3.07 -3.20 -5.09
CA ASN A 160 -3.40 -3.73 -3.77
C ASN A 160 -4.82 -4.32 -3.72
N HIS A 161 -5.79 -3.71 -4.41
CA HIS A 161 -7.13 -4.28 -4.56
C HIS A 161 -7.10 -5.64 -5.26
N GLU A 162 -6.36 -5.77 -6.36
CA GLU A 162 -6.17 -7.04 -7.07
C GLU A 162 -5.49 -8.10 -6.19
N GLY A 163 -4.48 -7.67 -5.42
CA GLY A 163 -3.79 -8.49 -4.42
C GLY A 163 -4.76 -9.03 -3.35
N ALA A 164 -5.56 -8.15 -2.75
CA ALA A 164 -6.59 -8.50 -1.77
C ALA A 164 -7.67 -9.42 -2.37
N ALA A 165 -8.13 -9.17 -3.59
CA ALA A 165 -9.17 -9.99 -4.22
C ALA A 165 -8.69 -11.39 -4.60
N SER A 166 -7.43 -11.52 -5.01
CA SER A 166 -6.83 -12.79 -5.42
C SER A 166 -6.52 -13.70 -4.23
N SER A 167 -6.24 -13.10 -3.08
CA SER A 167 -5.80 -13.78 -1.89
C SER A 167 -6.93 -14.39 -1.05
N VAL A 168 -8.16 -13.89 -1.20
CA VAL A 168 -9.40 -14.50 -0.66
C VAL A 168 -9.81 -15.77 -1.43
N LYS A 169 -9.26 -15.99 -2.63
CA LYS A 169 -9.62 -17.12 -3.50
C LYS A 169 -8.67 -18.32 -3.42
N GLY A 170 -7.58 -18.23 -2.64
CA GLY A 170 -6.58 -19.30 -2.44
C GLY A 170 -6.77 -20.01 -1.10
#